data_AF-A0A1F1KX60-F1
#
_entry.id   AF-A0A1F1KX60-F1
#
_cell.length_a   1.000
_cell.length_b   1.000
_cell.length_c   1.000
_cell.angle_alpha   90.00
_cell.angle_beta   90.00
_cell.angle_gamma   90.00
#
_symmetry.space_group_name_H-M   'P 1'
#
loop_
_entity.id
_entity.type
_entity.pdbx_description
1 polymer ?
#
loop_
_entity_poly.entity_id
_entity_poly.type
_entity_poly.pdbx_seq_one_letter_code
_entity_poly.pdbx_strand_id
1 'polypeptide(L)'
;MMGQELFEQPHKQYEQYHLTAFPEESAALGDPEHFPDGEPTAEQAEIMEKLLEAHPDKALTFDAATGLWIAGAEADVEALFNAREEFVAALEEGIDPEA
;
A
#
# COMPACT_ATOMS: atom_id res chain seq x y z
N MET A 1 13.68 -11.56 -0.34
CA MET A 1 14.06 -10.15 -0.08
C MET A 1 13.75 -9.31 -1.31
N MET A 2 13.41 -8.05 -1.09
CA MET A 2 13.09 -7.08 -2.15
C MET A 2 14.39 -6.65 -2.86
N GLY A 3 14.41 -6.62 -4.19
CA GLY A 3 15.55 -6.11 -4.96
C GLY A 3 15.52 -4.58 -5.07
N GLN A 4 16.67 -3.95 -5.32
CA GLN A 4 16.85 -2.51 -5.46
C GLN A 4 15.97 -1.94 -6.59
N GLU A 5 15.94 -2.58 -7.76
CA GLU A 5 15.09 -2.11 -8.88
C GLU A 5 13.60 -2.07 -8.47
N LEU A 6 13.18 -3.03 -7.66
CA LEU A 6 11.82 -3.14 -7.19
C LEU A 6 11.52 -2.12 -6.08
N PHE A 7 12.49 -1.83 -5.21
CA PHE A 7 12.39 -0.75 -4.22
C PHE A 7 12.24 0.62 -4.89
N GLU A 8 13.02 0.89 -5.95
CA GLU A 8 12.94 2.13 -6.72
C GLU A 8 11.64 2.27 -7.54
N GLN A 9 10.90 1.17 -7.73
CA GLN A 9 9.64 1.13 -8.50
C GLN A 9 8.50 0.55 -7.65
N PRO A 10 8.00 1.28 -6.65
CA PRO A 10 7.09 0.74 -5.65
C PRO A 10 5.75 0.25 -6.20
N HIS A 11 5.31 0.77 -7.34
CA HIS A 11 4.11 0.28 -8.05
C HIS A 11 4.26 -1.14 -8.59
N LYS A 12 5.49 -1.58 -8.94
CA LYS A 12 5.75 -2.95 -9.40
C LYS A 12 5.72 -3.98 -8.27
N GLN A 13 5.88 -3.54 -7.03
CA GLN A 13 5.85 -4.44 -5.87
C GLN A 13 4.48 -5.09 -5.73
N TYR A 14 3.40 -4.38 -6.05
CA TYR A 14 2.04 -4.88 -5.87
C TYR A 14 1.77 -6.20 -6.60
N GLU A 15 2.29 -6.38 -7.81
CA GLU A 15 2.13 -7.62 -8.56
C GLU A 15 2.77 -8.81 -7.83
N GLN A 16 3.94 -8.62 -7.22
CA GLN A 16 4.65 -9.67 -6.47
C GLN A 16 3.92 -10.09 -5.20
N TYR A 17 3.17 -9.16 -4.59
CA TYR A 17 2.37 -9.40 -3.39
C TYR A 17 0.88 -9.58 -3.70
N HIS A 18 0.48 -9.79 -4.96
CA HIS A 18 -0.93 -9.99 -5.34
C HIS A 18 -1.87 -8.83 -4.91
N LEU A 19 -1.32 -7.63 -4.76
CA LEU A 19 -2.05 -6.44 -4.34
C LEU A 19 -2.60 -5.72 -5.58
N THR A 20 -3.80 -5.16 -5.42
CA THR A 20 -4.45 -4.32 -6.44
C THR A 20 -4.37 -2.88 -5.99
N ALA A 21 -3.82 -1.98 -6.81
CA ALA A 21 -3.85 -0.55 -6.54
C ALA A 21 -5.03 0.13 -7.25
N PHE A 22 -5.53 1.21 -6.67
CA PHE A 22 -6.71 1.95 -7.15
C PHE A 22 -6.38 3.42 -7.48
N PRO A 23 -5.69 3.72 -8.60
CA PRO A 23 -5.20 5.07 -8.86
C PRO A 23 -6.29 6.16 -8.94
N GLU A 24 -7.44 5.82 -9.52
CA GLU A 24 -8.55 6.77 -9.70
C GLU A 24 -9.24 7.06 -8.35
N GLU A 25 -9.53 6.02 -7.59
CA GLU A 25 -10.12 6.11 -6.26
C GLU A 25 -9.14 6.75 -5.28
N SER A 26 -7.84 6.51 -5.41
CA SER A 26 -6.81 7.14 -4.57
C SER A 26 -6.77 8.65 -4.76
N ALA A 27 -6.98 9.15 -5.98
CA ALA A 27 -7.03 10.58 -6.24
C ALA A 27 -8.26 11.24 -5.58
N ALA A 28 -9.35 10.50 -5.41
CA ALA A 28 -10.58 10.98 -4.78
C ALA A 28 -10.56 10.81 -3.26
N LEU A 29 -10.02 9.69 -2.77
CA LEU A 29 -9.85 9.41 -1.34
C LEU A 29 -8.78 10.33 -0.74
N GLY A 30 -7.64 10.45 -1.40
CA GLY A 30 -6.48 11.14 -0.85
C GLY A 30 -5.85 10.38 0.32
N ASP A 31 -4.98 11.08 1.03
CA ASP A 31 -4.23 10.55 2.17
C ASP A 31 -5.10 10.57 3.45
N PRO A 32 -5.25 9.44 4.15
CA PRO A 32 -6.00 9.37 5.41
C PRO A 32 -5.44 10.29 6.51
N GLU A 33 -4.15 10.65 6.51
CA GLU A 33 -3.60 11.63 7.46
C GLU A 33 -4.16 13.04 7.24
N HIS A 34 -4.71 13.31 6.05
CA HIS A 34 -5.33 14.58 5.70
C HIS A 34 -6.86 14.55 5.77
N PHE A 35 -7.46 13.48 6.28
CA PHE A 35 -8.90 13.40 6.49
C PHE A 35 -9.37 14.43 7.54
N PRO A 36 -10.49 15.14 7.29
CA PRO A 36 -11.02 16.08 8.26
C PRO A 36 -11.42 15.33 9.54
N ASP A 37 -10.93 15.81 10.68
CA ASP A 37 -11.16 15.18 11.99
C ASP A 37 -10.64 13.72 12.11
N GLY A 38 -9.78 13.28 11.18
CA GLY A 38 -9.23 11.92 11.16
C GLY A 38 -10.19 10.86 10.61
N GLU A 39 -11.32 11.26 10.02
CA GLU A 39 -12.33 10.35 9.46
C GLU A 39 -12.65 10.70 8.00
N PRO A 40 -12.95 9.70 7.15
CA PRO A 40 -13.35 9.97 5.78
C PRO A 40 -14.63 10.81 5.77
N THR A 41 -14.68 11.80 4.87
CA THR A 41 -15.93 12.48 4.52
C THR A 41 -16.95 11.48 3.95
N ALA A 42 -18.23 11.86 3.91
CA ALA A 42 -19.27 10.99 3.34
C ALA A 42 -18.94 10.50 1.92
N GLU A 43 -18.42 11.38 1.06
CA GLU A 43 -18.02 11.01 -0.31
C GLU A 43 -16.85 10.01 -0.32
N GLN A 44 -15.86 10.21 0.55
CA GLN A 44 -14.73 9.28 0.69
C GLN A 44 -15.19 7.93 1.25
N ALA A 45 -16.05 7.93 2.26
CA ALA A 45 -16.61 6.73 2.86
C ALA A 45 -17.39 5.90 1.82
N GLU A 46 -18.19 6.54 0.96
CA GLU A 46 -18.89 5.84 -0.14
C GLU A 46 -17.92 5.17 -1.13
N ILE A 47 -16.76 5.78 -1.39
CA ILE A 47 -15.73 5.18 -2.27
C ILE A 47 -15.09 3.99 -1.55
N MET A 48 -14.73 4.13 -0.28
CA MET A 48 -14.15 3.04 0.52
C MET A 48 -15.11 1.87 0.64
N GLU A 49 -16.39 2.12 0.89
CA GLU A 49 -17.45 1.10 0.95
C GLU A 49 -17.55 0.35 -0.38
N LYS A 50 -17.60 1.05 -1.51
CA LYS A 50 -17.63 0.41 -2.84
C LYS A 50 -16.42 -0.48 -3.11
N LEU A 51 -15.23 -0.03 -2.70
CA LEU A 51 -14.00 -0.82 -2.83
C LEU A 51 -14.07 -2.09 -1.98
N LEU A 52 -14.55 -1.99 -0.74
CA LEU A 52 -14.74 -3.13 0.15
C LEU A 52 -15.84 -4.09 -0.34
N GLU A 53 -16.94 -3.57 -0.90
CA GLU A 53 -18.00 -4.39 -1.51
C GLU A 53 -17.51 -5.16 -2.74
N ALA A 54 -16.66 -4.54 -3.56
CA ALA A 54 -16.04 -5.18 -4.72
C ALA A 54 -14.96 -6.20 -4.33
N HIS A 55 -14.38 -6.06 -3.14
CA HIS A 55 -13.29 -6.88 -2.63
C HIS A 55 -13.53 -7.32 -1.17
N PRO A 56 -14.60 -8.08 -0.89
CA PRO A 56 -15.07 -8.35 0.47
C PRO A 56 -14.11 -9.21 1.31
N ASP A 57 -13.19 -9.91 0.65
CA ASP A 57 -12.17 -10.77 1.22
C ASP A 57 -10.79 -10.12 1.33
N LYS A 58 -10.66 -8.84 0.93
CA LYS A 58 -9.39 -8.11 0.93
C LYS A 58 -9.37 -7.02 1.99
N ALA A 59 -8.18 -6.79 2.56
CA ALA A 59 -7.88 -5.63 3.37
C ALA A 59 -7.63 -4.43 2.44
N LEU A 60 -8.35 -3.32 2.66
CA LEU A 60 -8.10 -2.03 2.01
C LEU A 60 -7.12 -1.24 2.87
N THR A 61 -6.02 -0.76 2.29
CA THR A 61 -4.93 -0.09 3.02
C THR A 61 -4.35 1.05 2.19
N PHE A 62 -3.89 2.10 2.86
CA PHE A 62 -3.19 3.21 2.20
C PHE A 62 -1.68 2.98 2.21
N ASP A 63 -1.06 3.02 1.04
CA ASP A 63 0.39 2.98 0.89
C ASP A 63 0.96 4.40 0.77
N ALA A 64 1.52 4.91 1.87
CA ALA A 64 2.13 6.23 1.94
C ALA A 64 3.35 6.40 1.01
N ALA A 65 4.06 5.31 0.65
CA ALA A 65 5.22 5.40 -0.23
C ALA A 65 4.82 5.76 -1.68
N THR A 66 3.59 5.45 -2.08
CA THR A 66 3.08 5.71 -3.43
C THR A 66 1.90 6.68 -3.46
N GLY A 67 1.28 6.96 -2.32
CA GLY A 67 0.04 7.73 -2.21
C GLY A 67 -1.18 7.00 -2.76
N LEU A 68 -1.14 5.67 -2.82
CA LEU A 68 -2.20 4.84 -3.40
C LEU A 68 -2.91 4.01 -2.34
N TRP A 69 -4.22 3.91 -2.47
CA TRP A 69 -5.02 2.88 -1.83
C TRP A 69 -4.83 1.57 -2.57
N ILE A 70 -4.57 0.51 -1.80
CA ILE A 70 -4.32 -0.84 -2.29
C ILE A 70 -5.23 -1.84 -1.56
N ALA A 71 -5.55 -2.95 -2.22
CA ALA A 71 -6.25 -4.07 -1.59
C ALA A 71 -5.63 -5.43 -1.94
N GLY A 72 -5.56 -6.30 -0.94
CA GLY A 72 -5.09 -7.68 -1.04
C GLY A 72 -5.40 -8.47 0.22
N ALA A 73 -4.91 -9.72 0.31
CA ALA A 73 -4.98 -10.43 1.58
C ALA A 73 -4.15 -9.70 2.64
N GLU A 74 -4.60 -9.72 3.90
CA GLU A 74 -3.88 -9.07 5.01
C GLU A 74 -2.42 -9.53 5.09
N ALA A 75 -2.18 -10.85 4.96
CA ALA A 75 -0.84 -11.42 4.94
C ALA A 75 0.05 -10.92 3.79
N ASP A 76 -0.54 -10.61 2.63
CA ASP A 76 0.20 -10.08 1.49
C ASP A 76 0.58 -8.60 1.69
N VAL A 77 -0.33 -7.82 2.29
CA VAL A 77 -0.09 -6.42 2.66
C VAL A 77 1.01 -6.34 3.73
N GLU A 78 0.92 -7.17 4.77
CA GLU A 78 1.95 -7.28 5.80
C GLU A 78 3.30 -7.70 5.20
N ALA A 79 3.32 -8.68 4.30
CA ALA A 79 4.54 -9.13 3.64
C ALA A 79 5.20 -8.02 2.82
N LEU A 80 4.43 -7.20 2.11
CA LEU A 80 4.95 -6.05 1.37
C LEU A 80 5.64 -5.05 2.31
N PHE A 81 4.95 -4.63 3.38
CA PHE A 81 5.50 -3.60 4.28
C PHE A 81 6.69 -4.12 5.07
N ASN A 82 6.65 -5.37 5.55
CA ASN A 82 7.80 -6.00 6.20
C ASN A 82 9.01 -6.06 5.25
N ALA A 83 8.82 -6.44 3.99
CA ALA A 83 9.91 -6.50 3.03
C ALA A 83 10.54 -5.12 2.73
N ARG A 84 9.75 -4.04 2.79
CA ARG A 84 10.27 -2.67 2.66
C ARG A 84 11.06 -2.25 3.91
N GLU A 85 10.54 -2.55 5.10
CA GLU A 85 11.23 -2.27 6.36
C GLU A 85 12.56 -3.03 6.46
N GLU A 86 12.56 -4.32 6.14
CA GLU A 86 13.78 -5.14 6.09
C GLU A 86 14.81 -4.57 5.10
N PHE A 87 14.35 -4.12 3.93
CA PHE A 87 15.23 -3.51 2.93
C PHE A 87 15.88 -2.22 3.43
N VAL A 88 15.09 -1.32 4.05
CA VAL A 88 15.61 -0.07 4.63
C VAL A 88 16.57 -0.37 5.78
N ALA A 89 16.23 -1.31 6.66
CA ALA A 89 17.11 -1.70 7.77
C ALA A 89 18.45 -2.24 7.28
N ALA A 90 18.47 -3.08 6.24
CA ALA A 90 19.71 -3.57 5.64
C ALA A 90 20.59 -2.43 5.10
N LEU A 91 19.99 -1.44 4.43
CA LEU A 91 20.72 -0.26 3.95
C LEU A 91 21.30 0.58 5.09
N GLU A 92 20.54 0.77 6.17
CA GLU A 92 21.01 1.51 7.37
C GLU A 92 22.17 0.79 8.07
N GLU A 93 22.20 -0.54 8.02
CA GLU A 93 23.28 -1.38 8.57
C GLU A 93 24.48 -1.55 7.60
N GLY A 94 24.38 -1.02 6.38
CA GLY A 94 25.40 -1.19 5.34
C GLY A 94 25.51 -2.62 4.80
N ILE A 95 24.44 -3.41 4.97
CA ILE A 95 24.28 -4.75 4.40
C ILE A 95 23.69 -4.58 3.00
N ASP A 96 24.22 -5.33 2.03
CA ASP A 96 23.60 -5.41 0.72
C ASP A 96 22.26 -6.17 0.85
N PRO A 97 21.10 -5.50 0.60
CA PRO A 97 19.79 -6.12 0.76
C PRO A 97 19.51 -7.23 -0.27
N GLU A 98 20.37 -7.38 -1.29
CA GLU A 98 20.29 -8.44 -2.29
C GLU A 98 21.26 -9.61 -2.03
N ALA A 99 22.11 -9.53 -1.01
CA ALA A 99 23.19 -10.52 -0.75
C ALA A 99 22.74 -11.85 -0.14
#